data_AF-J3ADP8-F1
#
_entry.id   AF-J3ADP8-F1
#
_cell.length_a   1.000
_cell.length_b   1.000
_cell.length_c   1.000
_cell.angle_alpha   90.00
_cell.angle_beta   90.00
_cell.angle_gamma   90.00
#
_symmetry.space_group_name_H-M   'P 1'
#
loop_
_entity.id
_entity.type
_entity.pdbx_description
1 polymer ?
#
loop_
_entity_poly.entity_id
_entity_poly.type
_entity_poly.pdbx_seq_one_letter_code
_entity_poly.pdbx_strand_id
1 'polypeptide(L)'
;MVSESLNLVGNMVDAARLGLVQRGVMAGIAADKLLMVRKLVETSPDAALRSLELALSGPAGGQGALAAVRRLVEDETAARYVRNSVLAPIAPLCAVRDTEQTSFPPRVLSLLWEALRTVAPRQVEEAAARCNPWDLEQGPPDVFNALCKVAAQGVRAQAVPAFVVLDQICDVDELASCLELSAIVRSALPKLSEWVSRMSEERASSARLAYNDACNIRPDAGPLLFEMLAAHLPDDWRILRVISAVMDRPGDRFWASSEVSVFGERVLADIEKSIDLVRGFDADKGEAEGRRAALAAQKMSQQITEFEQSVALHRDGPWGRRIAKHKLAIAQAVESRMNVAEKELLATLPLRPISILGGKNGKGVPLLAAEPDERQARRMTAILAFVADIRACAAHSGYGASRTKVLEKLNGRLDQYIEDILYVVRTGEGGDRAIAQRYLDLAAGFIAYSRDEKTAEIVRRRAAAAMAAAA
;
A
#
# COMPACT_ATOMS: atom_id res chain seq x y z
N MET A 1 35.43 -31.44 -72.08
CA MET A 1 34.39 -30.42 -71.83
C MET A 1 33.10 -30.98 -71.21
N VAL A 2 32.81 -32.29 -71.19
CA VAL A 2 31.56 -32.82 -70.59
C VAL A 2 31.66 -33.03 -69.06
N SER A 3 32.86 -33.20 -68.49
CA SER A 3 33.04 -33.47 -67.05
C SER A 3 32.96 -32.24 -66.13
N GLU A 4 33.21 -31.03 -66.65
CA GLU A 4 33.13 -29.79 -65.84
C GLU A 4 31.70 -29.25 -65.72
N SER A 5 30.86 -29.47 -66.74
CA SER A 5 29.47 -29.01 -66.72
C SER A 5 28.57 -29.83 -65.77
N LEU A 6 28.87 -31.12 -65.55
CA LEU A 6 28.14 -31.96 -64.59
C LEU A 6 28.48 -31.60 -63.12
N ASN A 7 29.71 -31.17 -62.84
CA ASN A 7 30.12 -30.74 -61.50
C ASN A 7 29.52 -29.38 -61.09
N LEU A 8 29.27 -28.47 -62.05
CA LEU A 8 28.64 -27.18 -61.75
C LEU A 8 27.16 -27.32 -61.37
N VAL A 9 26.43 -28.23 -62.02
CA VAL A 9 24.99 -28.45 -61.76
C VAL A 9 24.78 -29.15 -60.41
N GLY A 10 25.64 -30.10 -60.03
CA GLY A 10 25.62 -30.72 -58.70
C GLY A 10 25.83 -29.71 -57.56
N ASN A 11 26.82 -28.82 -57.72
CA ASN A 11 27.14 -27.78 -56.72
C ASN A 11 26.02 -26.74 -56.56
N MET A 12 25.27 -26.41 -57.62
CA MET A 12 24.14 -25.48 -57.53
C MET A 12 22.92 -26.09 -56.83
N VAL A 13 22.65 -27.38 -57.05
CA VAL A 13 21.55 -28.09 -56.38
C VAL A 13 21.84 -28.28 -54.89
N ASP A 14 23.09 -28.56 -54.52
CA ASP A 14 23.51 -28.66 -53.11
C ASP A 14 23.51 -27.31 -52.40
N ALA A 15 23.91 -26.23 -53.07
CA ALA A 15 23.81 -24.86 -52.52
C ALA A 15 22.33 -24.42 -52.31
N ALA A 16 21.44 -24.78 -53.23
CA ALA A 16 20.00 -24.49 -53.11
C ALA A 16 19.34 -25.31 -51.99
N ARG A 17 19.74 -26.59 -51.81
CA ARG A 17 19.30 -27.43 -50.69
C ARG A 17 19.84 -26.93 -49.35
N LEU A 18 21.11 -26.52 -49.27
CA LEU A 18 21.70 -25.92 -48.07
C LEU A 18 21.01 -24.59 -47.70
N GLY A 19 20.65 -23.76 -48.69
CA GLY A 19 19.90 -22.51 -48.46
C GLY A 19 18.46 -22.72 -47.99
N LEU A 20 17.76 -23.76 -48.48
CA LEU A 20 16.42 -24.13 -48.02
C LEU A 20 16.44 -24.75 -46.61
N VAL A 21 17.44 -25.60 -46.32
CA VAL A 21 17.65 -26.17 -44.99
C VAL A 21 18.01 -25.07 -43.98
N GLN A 22 18.89 -24.13 -44.33
CA GLN A 22 19.21 -22.97 -43.47
C GLN A 22 17.99 -22.06 -43.24
N ARG A 23 17.15 -21.83 -44.25
CA ARG A 23 15.89 -21.07 -44.07
C ARG A 23 14.88 -21.81 -43.19
N GLY A 24 14.75 -23.13 -43.32
CA GLY A 24 13.91 -23.96 -42.46
C GLY A 24 14.40 -24.00 -41.01
N VAL A 25 15.72 -24.11 -40.81
CA VAL A 25 16.36 -24.09 -39.49
C VAL A 25 16.24 -22.71 -38.84
N MET A 26 16.43 -21.62 -39.59
CA MET A 26 16.25 -20.25 -39.09
C MET A 26 14.78 -19.92 -38.77
N ALA A 27 13.83 -20.43 -39.56
CA ALA A 27 12.40 -20.32 -39.27
C ALA A 27 12.00 -21.13 -38.02
N GLY A 28 12.57 -22.33 -37.83
CA GLY A 28 12.39 -23.14 -36.63
C GLY A 28 12.95 -22.47 -35.37
N ILE A 29 14.17 -21.91 -35.44
CA ILE A 29 14.80 -21.15 -34.35
C ILE A 29 13.99 -19.88 -34.02
N ALA A 30 13.43 -19.20 -35.02
CA ALA A 30 12.55 -18.05 -34.79
C ALA A 30 11.22 -18.44 -34.12
N ALA A 31 10.65 -19.59 -34.49
CA ALA A 31 9.43 -20.14 -33.87
C ALA A 31 9.68 -20.57 -32.41
N ASP A 32 10.78 -21.27 -32.13
CA ASP A 32 11.15 -21.70 -30.78
C ASP A 32 11.42 -20.50 -29.85
N LYS A 33 12.10 -19.47 -30.36
CA LYS A 33 12.31 -18.21 -29.63
C LYS A 33 11.00 -17.49 -29.35
N LEU A 34 10.08 -17.43 -30.31
CA LEU A 34 8.74 -16.88 -30.10
C LEU A 34 7.93 -17.67 -29.07
N LEU A 35 8.10 -18.99 -29.01
CA LEU A 35 7.45 -19.86 -28.03
C LEU A 35 8.00 -19.64 -26.61
N MET A 36 9.33 -19.43 -26.48
CA MET A 36 9.94 -19.00 -25.21
C MET A 36 9.45 -17.63 -24.78
N VAL A 37 9.37 -16.66 -25.70
CA VAL A 37 8.85 -15.32 -25.41
C VAL A 37 7.37 -15.40 -25.01
N ARG A 38 6.57 -16.23 -25.68
CA ARG A 38 5.17 -16.49 -25.31
C ARG A 38 5.06 -16.97 -23.86
N LYS A 39 5.80 -18.01 -23.49
CA LYS A 39 5.81 -18.53 -22.11
C LYS A 39 6.28 -17.49 -21.10
N LEU A 40 7.26 -16.66 -21.45
CA LEU A 40 7.73 -15.58 -20.58
C LEU A 40 6.63 -14.53 -20.35
N VAL A 41 5.91 -14.14 -21.41
CA VAL A 41 4.81 -13.18 -21.35
C VAL A 41 3.63 -13.74 -20.54
N GLU A 42 3.24 -14.99 -20.77
CA GLU A 42 2.19 -15.70 -20.02
C GLU A 42 2.51 -15.81 -18.52
N THR A 43 3.78 -16.00 -18.16
CA THR A 43 4.22 -16.14 -16.75
C THR A 43 4.60 -14.82 -16.07
N SER A 44 4.61 -13.70 -16.80
CA SER A 44 5.00 -12.39 -16.28
C SER A 44 3.91 -11.79 -15.39
N PRO A 45 4.24 -11.05 -14.31
CA PRO A 45 3.27 -10.26 -13.54
C PRO A 45 2.64 -9.11 -14.34
N ASP A 46 1.43 -8.68 -13.97
CA ASP A 46 0.70 -7.60 -14.68
C ASP A 46 1.47 -6.26 -14.72
N ALA A 47 2.30 -5.97 -13.71
CA ALA A 47 3.15 -4.77 -13.71
C ALA A 47 4.29 -4.84 -14.75
N ALA A 48 4.85 -6.04 -14.95
CA ALA A 48 5.89 -6.27 -15.95
C ALA A 48 5.29 -6.18 -17.37
N LEU A 49 4.08 -6.71 -17.58
CA LEU A 49 3.39 -6.59 -18.86
C LEU A 49 3.08 -5.14 -19.24
N ARG A 50 2.58 -4.33 -18.30
CA ARG A 50 2.36 -2.89 -18.55
C ARG A 50 3.64 -2.16 -18.90
N SER A 51 4.75 -2.51 -18.25
CA SER A 51 6.07 -1.94 -18.56
C SER A 51 6.56 -2.35 -19.96
N LEU A 52 6.31 -3.61 -20.34
CA LEU A 52 6.63 -4.13 -21.68
C LEU A 52 5.76 -3.48 -22.77
N GLU A 53 4.47 -3.31 -22.53
CA GLU A 53 3.54 -2.62 -23.43
C GLU A 53 3.99 -1.16 -23.67
N LEU A 54 4.31 -0.42 -22.60
CA LEU A 54 4.86 0.93 -22.68
C LEU A 54 6.16 0.96 -23.48
N ALA A 55 7.09 0.03 -23.23
CA ALA A 55 8.36 -0.05 -23.95
C ALA A 55 8.20 -0.39 -25.44
N LEU A 56 7.21 -1.22 -25.80
CA LEU A 56 6.94 -1.66 -27.17
C LEU A 56 6.03 -0.69 -27.95
N SER A 57 5.43 0.29 -27.28
CA SER A 57 4.56 1.30 -27.90
C SER A 57 5.30 2.30 -28.81
N GLY A 58 6.62 2.42 -28.67
CA GLY A 58 7.46 3.31 -29.48
C GLY A 58 7.66 2.88 -30.94
N PRO A 59 8.20 3.76 -31.81
CA PRO A 59 8.36 3.52 -33.25
C PRO A 59 9.22 2.29 -33.60
N ALA A 60 10.14 1.89 -32.72
CA ALA A 60 10.97 0.69 -32.87
C ALA A 60 10.20 -0.62 -32.60
N GLY A 61 9.12 -0.59 -31.82
CA GLY A 61 8.30 -1.76 -31.50
C GLY A 61 7.35 -2.21 -32.62
N GLY A 62 7.19 -1.40 -33.67
CA GLY A 62 6.35 -1.68 -34.83
C GLY A 62 7.04 -2.42 -35.99
N GLN A 63 8.34 -2.74 -35.89
CA GLN A 63 9.12 -3.29 -37.01
C GLN A 63 9.65 -4.71 -36.73
N GLY A 64 9.62 -5.56 -37.75
CA GLY A 64 10.27 -6.89 -37.74
C GLY A 64 9.79 -7.83 -36.62
N ALA A 65 10.73 -8.54 -35.99
CA ALA A 65 10.44 -9.51 -34.92
C ALA A 65 9.82 -8.87 -33.67
N LEU A 66 10.10 -7.58 -33.41
CA LEU A 66 9.52 -6.85 -32.27
C LEU A 66 8.02 -6.59 -32.47
N ALA A 67 7.54 -6.48 -33.71
CA ALA A 67 6.10 -6.36 -33.98
C ALA A 67 5.34 -7.63 -33.59
N ALA A 68 5.94 -8.81 -33.75
CA ALA A 68 5.35 -10.08 -33.33
C ALA A 68 5.30 -10.19 -31.80
N VAL A 69 6.35 -9.74 -31.09
CA VAL A 69 6.38 -9.69 -29.62
C VAL A 69 5.38 -8.66 -29.10
N ARG A 70 5.29 -7.49 -29.74
CA ARG A 70 4.30 -6.45 -29.42
C ARG A 70 2.88 -6.98 -29.52
N ARG A 71 2.51 -7.63 -30.64
CA ARG A 71 1.18 -8.25 -30.78
C ARG A 71 0.92 -9.29 -29.69
N LEU A 72 1.92 -10.11 -29.35
CA LEU A 72 1.79 -11.10 -28.28
C LEU A 72 1.51 -10.43 -26.93
N VAL A 73 2.23 -9.36 -26.60
CA VAL A 73 2.00 -8.58 -25.38
C VAL A 73 0.64 -7.88 -25.41
N GLU A 74 0.23 -7.29 -26.53
CA GLU A 74 -1.10 -6.66 -26.69
C GLU A 74 -2.23 -7.69 -26.52
N ASP A 75 -2.11 -8.87 -27.14
CA ASP A 75 -3.08 -9.96 -27.02
C ASP A 75 -3.17 -10.48 -25.58
N GLU A 76 -2.03 -10.67 -24.90
CA GLU A 76 -2.00 -11.10 -23.50
C GLU A 76 -2.57 -10.03 -22.57
N THR A 77 -2.22 -8.76 -22.75
CA THR A 77 -2.76 -7.64 -21.99
C THR A 77 -4.28 -7.55 -22.18
N ALA A 78 -4.78 -7.69 -23.40
CA ALA A 78 -6.21 -7.72 -23.69
C ALA A 78 -6.90 -8.92 -23.02
N ALA A 79 -6.32 -10.12 -23.09
CA ALA A 79 -6.87 -11.31 -22.44
C ALA A 79 -6.94 -11.16 -20.92
N ARG A 80 -5.91 -10.57 -20.30
CA ARG A 80 -5.89 -10.29 -18.85
C ARG A 80 -6.83 -9.18 -18.45
N TYR A 81 -7.02 -8.18 -19.32
CA TYR A 81 -8.02 -7.15 -19.11
C TYR A 81 -9.42 -7.77 -19.04
N VAL A 82 -9.80 -8.62 -20.01
CA VAL A 82 -11.10 -9.33 -20.00
C VAL A 82 -11.23 -10.20 -18.75
N ARG A 83 -10.21 -10.99 -18.40
CA ARG A 83 -10.19 -11.79 -17.17
C ARG A 83 -10.47 -10.93 -15.94
N ASN A 84 -9.72 -9.84 -15.78
CA ASN A 84 -9.81 -8.96 -14.62
C ASN A 84 -11.15 -8.21 -14.59
N SER A 85 -11.77 -7.92 -15.74
CA SER A 85 -13.12 -7.34 -15.80
C SER A 85 -14.22 -8.34 -15.42
N VAL A 86 -14.13 -9.59 -15.92
CA VAL A 86 -15.07 -10.65 -15.56
C VAL A 86 -14.94 -10.99 -14.07
N LEU A 87 -13.72 -11.24 -13.60
CA LEU A 87 -13.43 -11.65 -12.22
C LEU A 87 -13.23 -10.47 -11.26
N ALA A 88 -13.57 -9.25 -11.67
CA ALA A 88 -13.42 -8.04 -10.87
C ALA A 88 -13.98 -8.18 -9.43
N PRO A 89 -15.15 -8.80 -9.20
CA PRO A 89 -15.70 -8.96 -7.85
C PRO A 89 -14.77 -9.66 -6.85
N ILE A 90 -13.98 -10.63 -7.30
CA ILE A 90 -13.09 -11.44 -6.45
C ILE A 90 -11.61 -11.05 -6.59
N ALA A 91 -11.26 -10.22 -7.56
CA ALA A 91 -9.87 -9.90 -7.85
C ALA A 91 -9.08 -9.36 -6.63
N PRO A 92 -9.63 -8.45 -5.79
CA PRO A 92 -8.91 -7.98 -4.61
C PRO A 92 -8.71 -9.04 -3.52
N LEU A 93 -9.54 -10.09 -3.48
CA LEU A 93 -9.34 -11.22 -2.58
C LEU A 93 -8.08 -12.04 -2.95
N CYS A 94 -7.63 -11.93 -4.20
CA CYS A 94 -6.41 -12.59 -4.67
C CYS A 94 -5.14 -11.74 -4.47
N ALA A 95 -5.24 -10.60 -3.79
CA ALA A 95 -4.11 -9.76 -3.40
C ALA A 95 -3.58 -10.13 -2.01
N VAL A 96 -2.41 -9.59 -1.64
CA VAL A 96 -1.88 -9.76 -0.28
C VAL A 96 -2.80 -9.07 0.72
N ARG A 97 -3.31 -9.84 1.68
CA ARG A 97 -4.25 -9.41 2.73
C ARG A 97 -3.79 -9.95 4.09
N ASP A 98 -4.37 -9.42 5.16
CA ASP A 98 -4.11 -9.95 6.50
C ASP A 98 -4.63 -11.38 6.65
N THR A 99 -3.96 -12.19 7.48
CA THR A 99 -4.22 -13.65 7.62
C THR A 99 -5.61 -14.02 8.13
N GLU A 100 -6.34 -13.06 8.70
CA GLU A 100 -7.69 -13.26 9.25
C GLU A 100 -8.79 -12.84 8.26
N GLN A 101 -8.43 -12.41 7.05
CA GLN A 101 -9.36 -12.00 6.01
C GLN A 101 -9.51 -13.10 4.96
N THR A 102 -10.68 -13.20 4.35
CA THR A 102 -10.86 -14.03 3.15
C THR A 102 -9.83 -13.59 2.11
N SER A 103 -9.00 -14.54 1.69
CA SER A 103 -7.94 -14.30 0.72
C SER A 103 -7.59 -15.56 -0.04
N PHE A 104 -7.18 -15.39 -1.29
CA PHE A 104 -6.83 -16.47 -2.19
C PHE A 104 -5.43 -16.23 -2.77
N PRO A 105 -4.68 -17.28 -3.14
CA PRO A 105 -3.43 -17.09 -3.85
C PRO A 105 -3.64 -16.34 -5.18
N PRO A 106 -2.73 -15.44 -5.60
CA PRO A 106 -2.86 -14.68 -6.85
C PRO A 106 -3.09 -15.53 -8.11
N ARG A 107 -2.61 -16.78 -8.09
CA ARG A 107 -2.76 -17.73 -9.21
C ARG A 107 -4.21 -18.18 -9.45
N VAL A 108 -5.10 -18.06 -8.45
CA VAL A 108 -6.51 -18.47 -8.56
C VAL A 108 -7.21 -17.82 -9.75
N LEU A 109 -7.00 -16.52 -9.99
CA LEU A 109 -7.63 -15.82 -11.12
C LEU A 109 -7.23 -16.41 -12.48
N SER A 110 -5.95 -16.78 -12.63
CA SER A 110 -5.44 -17.33 -13.89
C SER A 110 -5.97 -18.74 -14.13
N LEU A 111 -5.96 -19.58 -13.09
CA LEU A 111 -6.49 -20.95 -13.16
C LEU A 111 -8.00 -20.97 -13.43
N LEU A 112 -8.77 -20.09 -12.76
CA LEU A 112 -10.20 -19.94 -13.04
C LEU A 112 -10.46 -19.54 -14.50
N TRP A 113 -9.65 -18.62 -15.03
CA TRP A 113 -9.79 -18.16 -16.41
C TRP A 113 -9.46 -19.26 -17.42
N GLU A 114 -8.39 -20.02 -17.20
CA GLU A 114 -8.03 -21.19 -18.01
C GLU A 114 -9.14 -22.26 -18.00
N ALA A 115 -9.71 -22.52 -16.82
CA ALA A 115 -10.84 -23.43 -16.69
C ALA A 115 -12.05 -22.93 -17.48
N LEU A 116 -12.43 -21.66 -17.35
CA LEU A 116 -13.52 -21.04 -18.11
C LEU A 116 -13.31 -21.09 -19.63
N ARG A 117 -12.08 -20.88 -20.12
CA ARG A 117 -11.75 -21.03 -21.54
C ARG A 117 -11.97 -22.46 -22.04
N THR A 118 -11.80 -23.45 -21.16
CA THR A 118 -12.00 -24.87 -21.50
C THR A 118 -13.48 -25.24 -21.50
N VAL A 119 -14.25 -24.83 -20.49
CA VAL A 119 -15.65 -25.25 -20.33
C VAL A 119 -16.66 -24.36 -21.04
N ALA A 120 -16.32 -23.09 -21.27
CA ALA A 120 -17.22 -22.06 -21.78
C ALA A 120 -16.55 -21.16 -22.84
N PRO A 121 -15.89 -21.71 -23.88
CA PRO A 121 -15.11 -20.93 -24.83
C PRO A 121 -15.92 -19.84 -25.54
N ARG A 122 -17.17 -20.14 -25.94
CA ARG A 122 -18.06 -19.18 -26.61
C ARG A 122 -18.42 -17.99 -25.73
N GLN A 123 -18.65 -18.22 -24.43
CA GLN A 123 -18.97 -17.14 -23.48
C GLN A 123 -17.74 -16.29 -23.20
N VAL A 124 -16.54 -16.89 -23.18
CA VAL A 124 -15.29 -16.14 -23.07
C VAL A 124 -15.05 -15.26 -24.31
N GLU A 125 -15.30 -15.78 -25.51
CA GLU A 125 -15.24 -15.01 -26.76
C GLU A 125 -16.24 -13.84 -26.76
N GLU A 126 -17.49 -14.08 -26.32
CA GLU A 126 -18.49 -13.02 -26.18
C GLU A 126 -18.05 -11.97 -25.15
N ALA A 127 -17.54 -12.41 -23.99
CA ALA A 127 -17.03 -11.51 -22.96
C ALA A 127 -15.90 -10.64 -23.50
N ALA A 128 -14.97 -11.20 -24.27
CA ALA A 128 -13.88 -10.45 -24.89
C ALA A 128 -14.41 -9.41 -25.90
N ALA A 129 -15.35 -9.80 -26.77
CA ALA A 129 -15.96 -8.91 -27.75
C ALA A 129 -16.72 -7.74 -27.09
N ARG A 130 -17.32 -7.98 -25.93
CA ARG A 130 -18.10 -6.98 -25.20
C ARG A 130 -17.28 -6.19 -24.18
N CYS A 131 -16.03 -6.54 -23.92
CA CYS A 131 -15.24 -5.90 -22.86
C CYS A 131 -14.72 -4.50 -23.22
N ASN A 132 -14.61 -4.16 -24.51
CA ASN A 132 -14.09 -2.87 -24.95
C ASN A 132 -14.62 -2.42 -26.33
N PRO A 133 -15.34 -1.29 -26.43
CA PRO A 133 -15.96 -0.53 -25.33
C PRO A 133 -17.33 -1.15 -24.97
N TRP A 134 -17.51 -1.55 -23.70
CA TRP A 134 -18.85 -1.67 -23.14
C TRP A 134 -19.42 -0.30 -22.76
N ASP A 135 -20.73 -0.16 -22.89
CA ASP A 135 -21.47 1.04 -22.52
C ASP A 135 -21.58 1.14 -20.99
N LEU A 136 -20.99 2.20 -20.43
CA LEU A 136 -21.03 2.47 -18.98
C LEU A 136 -22.45 2.77 -18.49
N GLU A 137 -23.35 3.25 -19.36
CA GLU A 137 -24.75 3.55 -19.03
C GLU A 137 -25.60 2.27 -18.94
N GLN A 138 -25.31 1.27 -19.79
CA GLN A 138 -26.00 -0.03 -19.76
C GLN A 138 -25.43 -0.98 -18.70
N GLY A 139 -24.30 -0.62 -18.07
CA GLY A 139 -23.68 -1.39 -17.03
C GLY A 139 -23.02 -2.68 -17.55
N PRO A 140 -22.65 -3.59 -16.64
CA PRO A 140 -21.84 -4.75 -17.00
C PRO A 140 -22.54 -5.76 -17.90
N PRO A 141 -21.86 -6.42 -18.88
CA PRO A 141 -22.52 -7.29 -19.81
C PRO A 141 -22.88 -8.57 -19.04
N ASP A 142 -24.08 -9.10 -19.28
CA ASP A 142 -24.60 -10.25 -18.55
C ASP A 142 -23.69 -11.48 -18.61
N VAL A 143 -22.92 -11.62 -19.69
CA VAL A 143 -21.95 -12.71 -19.86
C VAL A 143 -20.87 -12.73 -18.76
N PHE A 144 -20.54 -11.58 -18.16
CA PHE A 144 -19.60 -11.55 -17.03
C PHE A 144 -20.17 -12.24 -15.79
N ASN A 145 -21.47 -12.06 -15.52
CA ASN A 145 -22.17 -12.75 -14.44
C ASN A 145 -22.35 -14.24 -14.77
N ALA A 146 -22.69 -14.56 -16.02
CA ALA A 146 -22.85 -15.94 -16.47
C ALA A 146 -21.54 -16.73 -16.30
N LEU A 147 -20.40 -16.15 -16.67
CA LEU A 147 -19.08 -16.79 -16.50
C LEU A 147 -18.75 -17.02 -15.01
N CYS A 148 -19.03 -16.07 -14.11
CA CYS A 148 -18.86 -16.29 -12.67
C CYS A 148 -19.73 -17.44 -12.15
N LYS A 149 -20.98 -17.55 -12.63
CA LYS A 149 -21.88 -18.66 -12.27
C LYS A 149 -21.38 -20.01 -12.78
N VAL A 150 -20.87 -20.06 -14.02
CA VAL A 150 -20.23 -21.27 -14.58
C VAL A 150 -19.01 -21.66 -13.76
N ALA A 151 -18.17 -20.68 -13.38
CA ALA A 151 -17.02 -20.93 -12.53
C ALA A 151 -17.44 -21.49 -11.16
N ALA A 152 -18.43 -20.90 -10.48
CA ALA A 152 -18.92 -21.39 -9.20
C ALA A 152 -19.39 -22.86 -9.29
N GLN A 153 -20.14 -23.20 -10.34
CA GLN A 153 -20.62 -24.56 -10.57
C GLN A 153 -19.46 -25.53 -10.87
N GLY A 154 -18.50 -25.11 -11.70
CA GLY A 154 -17.33 -25.92 -12.02
C GLY A 154 -16.42 -26.18 -10.81
N VAL A 155 -16.20 -25.15 -9.99
CA VAL A 155 -15.44 -25.24 -8.74
C VAL A 155 -16.14 -26.16 -7.74
N ARG A 156 -17.47 -26.14 -7.61
CA ARG A 156 -18.16 -27.09 -6.71
C ARG A 156 -18.21 -28.51 -7.24
N ALA A 157 -18.46 -28.67 -8.53
CA ALA A 157 -18.61 -29.99 -9.13
C ALA A 157 -17.30 -30.78 -9.14
N GLN A 158 -16.15 -30.10 -9.18
CA GLN A 158 -14.83 -30.73 -9.21
C GLN A 158 -14.68 -31.81 -10.31
N ALA A 159 -15.44 -31.68 -11.40
CA ALA A 159 -15.55 -32.70 -12.44
C ALA A 159 -14.56 -32.48 -13.60
N VAL A 160 -14.12 -31.24 -13.80
CA VAL A 160 -13.21 -30.87 -14.90
C VAL A 160 -11.82 -30.66 -14.32
N PRO A 161 -10.76 -31.30 -14.86
CA PRO A 161 -9.40 -31.20 -14.33
C PRO A 161 -8.90 -29.76 -14.12
N ALA A 162 -9.34 -28.83 -14.97
CA ALA A 162 -8.99 -27.41 -14.87
C ALA A 162 -9.55 -26.70 -13.62
N PHE A 163 -10.67 -27.17 -13.05
CA PHE A 163 -11.18 -26.69 -11.76
C PHE A 163 -10.60 -27.48 -10.57
N VAL A 164 -10.23 -28.76 -10.78
CA VAL A 164 -9.67 -29.62 -9.72
C VAL A 164 -8.36 -29.10 -9.15
N VAL A 165 -7.53 -28.46 -9.97
CA VAL A 165 -6.27 -27.87 -9.52
C VAL A 165 -6.43 -26.74 -8.49
N LEU A 166 -7.62 -26.14 -8.37
CA LEU A 166 -7.88 -25.07 -7.39
C LEU A 166 -7.97 -25.60 -5.96
N ASP A 167 -8.45 -26.83 -5.78
CA ASP A 167 -8.58 -27.50 -4.47
C ASP A 167 -7.23 -27.69 -3.76
N GLN A 168 -6.14 -27.72 -4.54
CA GLN A 168 -4.78 -27.87 -4.02
C GLN A 168 -4.22 -26.58 -3.41
N ILE A 169 -4.84 -25.42 -3.66
CA ILE A 169 -4.27 -24.11 -3.32
C ILE A 169 -5.20 -23.19 -2.53
N CYS A 170 -6.50 -23.46 -2.49
CA CYS A 170 -7.47 -22.66 -1.74
C CYS A 170 -8.69 -23.47 -1.33
N ASP A 171 -9.46 -22.94 -0.38
CA ASP A 171 -10.80 -23.43 -0.07
C ASP A 171 -11.75 -23.19 -1.27
N VAL A 172 -12.14 -24.28 -1.92
CA VAL A 172 -13.00 -24.24 -3.12
C VAL A 172 -14.46 -23.92 -2.79
N ASP A 173 -14.94 -24.23 -1.59
CA ASP A 173 -16.30 -23.90 -1.17
C ASP A 173 -16.43 -22.40 -0.91
N GLU A 174 -15.45 -21.80 -0.22
CA GLU A 174 -15.36 -20.35 -0.02
C GLU A 174 -15.22 -19.60 -1.36
N LEU A 175 -14.36 -20.09 -2.27
CA LEU A 175 -14.19 -19.52 -3.60
C LEU A 175 -15.48 -19.58 -4.42
N ALA A 176 -16.16 -20.73 -4.42
CA ALA A 176 -17.44 -20.88 -5.11
C ALA A 176 -18.50 -19.92 -4.55
N SER A 177 -18.57 -19.76 -3.23
CA SER A 177 -19.47 -18.79 -2.60
C SER A 177 -19.17 -17.35 -3.01
N CYS A 178 -17.89 -16.96 -3.12
CA CYS A 178 -17.51 -15.64 -3.65
C CYS A 178 -17.96 -15.45 -5.11
N LEU A 179 -17.83 -16.50 -5.93
CA LEU A 179 -18.24 -16.47 -7.33
C LEU A 179 -19.77 -16.36 -7.50
N GLU A 180 -20.56 -16.95 -6.61
CA GLU A 180 -22.02 -16.81 -6.61
C GLU A 180 -22.48 -15.39 -6.24
N LEU A 181 -21.77 -14.74 -5.31
CA LEU A 181 -22.05 -13.36 -4.90
C LEU A 181 -21.56 -12.32 -5.93
N SER A 182 -20.84 -12.73 -6.97
CA SER A 182 -20.18 -11.82 -7.91
C SER A 182 -21.15 -10.85 -8.60
N ALA A 183 -22.40 -11.26 -8.88
CA ALA A 183 -23.40 -10.37 -9.48
C ALA A 183 -23.84 -9.25 -8.53
N ILE A 184 -24.04 -9.59 -7.26
CA ILE A 184 -24.43 -8.64 -6.21
C ILE A 184 -23.27 -7.67 -5.97
N VAL A 185 -22.06 -8.20 -5.79
CA VAL A 185 -20.86 -7.38 -5.59
C VAL A 185 -20.65 -6.45 -6.78
N ARG A 186 -20.71 -6.94 -8.03
CA ARG A 186 -20.52 -6.09 -9.22
C ARG A 186 -21.53 -4.96 -9.31
N SER A 187 -22.78 -5.18 -8.91
CA SER A 187 -23.81 -4.12 -8.89
C SER A 187 -23.62 -3.12 -7.74
N ALA A 188 -22.98 -3.55 -6.65
CA ALA A 188 -22.65 -2.71 -5.50
C ALA A 188 -21.39 -1.85 -5.71
N LEU A 189 -20.38 -2.33 -6.48
CA LEU A 189 -19.09 -1.64 -6.65
C LEU A 189 -19.20 -0.17 -7.08
N PRO A 190 -20.03 0.22 -8.08
CA PRO A 190 -20.15 1.62 -8.47
C PRO A 190 -20.66 2.54 -7.36
N LYS A 191 -21.41 1.98 -6.40
CA LYS A 191 -22.06 2.70 -5.29
C LYS A 191 -21.21 2.72 -4.02
N LEU A 192 -20.24 1.80 -3.92
CA LEU A 192 -19.48 1.54 -2.70
C LEU A 192 -18.77 2.78 -2.15
N SER A 193 -18.16 3.58 -3.04
CA SER A 193 -17.47 4.82 -2.65
C SER A 193 -18.42 5.84 -2.01
N GLU A 194 -19.66 5.93 -2.48
CA GLU A 194 -20.69 6.79 -1.89
C GLU A 194 -21.22 6.23 -0.58
N TRP A 195 -21.42 4.91 -0.50
CA TRP A 195 -21.85 4.23 0.72
C TRP A 195 -20.89 4.54 1.88
N VAL A 196 -19.59 4.47 1.65
CA VAL A 196 -18.61 4.73 2.72
C VAL A 196 -18.34 6.22 2.97
N SER A 197 -18.60 7.12 2.03
CA SER A 197 -18.27 8.55 2.18
C SER A 197 -19.45 9.43 2.61
N ARG A 198 -20.68 9.16 2.14
CA ARG A 198 -21.87 9.99 2.34
C ARG A 198 -23.11 9.13 2.55
N MET A 199 -23.15 8.32 3.59
CA MET A 199 -24.29 7.44 3.85
C MET A 199 -25.61 8.24 4.02
N SER A 200 -26.62 7.93 3.20
CA SER A 200 -27.99 8.46 3.27
C SER A 200 -28.99 7.30 3.46
N GLU A 201 -30.25 7.60 3.76
CA GLU A 201 -31.28 6.57 3.92
C GLU A 201 -31.52 5.75 2.64
N GLU A 202 -31.53 6.40 1.47
CA GLU A 202 -31.62 5.75 0.16
C GLU A 202 -30.43 4.79 -0.08
N ARG A 203 -29.21 5.26 0.23
CA ARG A 203 -27.99 4.45 0.10
C ARG A 203 -28.00 3.27 1.07
N ALA A 204 -28.46 3.48 2.31
CA ALA A 204 -28.62 2.43 3.30
C ALA A 204 -29.63 1.37 2.83
N SER A 205 -30.76 1.79 2.24
CA SER A 205 -31.73 0.89 1.64
C SER A 205 -31.15 0.09 0.47
N SER A 206 -30.34 0.71 -0.40
CA SER A 206 -29.63 -0.03 -1.46
C SER A 206 -28.61 -1.03 -0.90
N ALA A 207 -27.92 -0.72 0.18
CA ALA A 207 -26.99 -1.64 0.83
C ALA A 207 -27.72 -2.81 1.51
N ARG A 208 -28.86 -2.54 2.17
CA ARG A 208 -29.74 -3.56 2.76
C ARG A 208 -30.29 -4.50 1.70
N LEU A 209 -30.69 -3.98 0.54
CA LEU A 209 -31.13 -4.81 -0.58
C LEU A 209 -30.02 -5.77 -1.03
N ALA A 210 -28.80 -5.27 -1.25
CA ALA A 210 -27.66 -6.11 -1.61
C ALA A 210 -27.35 -7.19 -0.55
N TYR A 211 -27.43 -6.84 0.73
CA TYR A 211 -27.28 -7.78 1.84
C TYR A 211 -28.37 -8.87 1.83
N ASN A 212 -29.64 -8.47 1.69
CA ASN A 212 -30.76 -9.39 1.63
C ASN A 212 -30.68 -10.31 0.42
N ASP A 213 -30.27 -9.80 -0.75
CA ASP A 213 -30.06 -10.59 -1.96
C ASP A 213 -28.96 -11.65 -1.74
N ALA A 214 -27.89 -11.32 -1.00
CA ALA A 214 -26.86 -12.29 -0.64
C ALA A 214 -27.43 -13.36 0.30
N CYS A 215 -28.14 -12.96 1.36
CA CYS A 215 -28.79 -13.89 2.29
C CYS A 215 -29.86 -14.79 1.62
N ASN A 216 -30.49 -14.31 0.53
CA ASN A 216 -31.42 -15.11 -0.28
C ASN A 216 -30.71 -16.20 -1.09
N ILE A 217 -29.44 -16.00 -1.46
CA ILE A 217 -28.61 -17.05 -2.08
C ILE A 217 -28.22 -18.09 -1.02
N ARG A 218 -27.75 -17.63 0.14
CA ARG A 218 -27.39 -18.49 1.28
C ARG A 218 -27.52 -17.71 2.60
N PRO A 219 -28.15 -18.26 3.65
CA PRO A 219 -28.46 -17.49 4.87
C PRO A 219 -27.27 -16.77 5.53
N ASP A 220 -26.08 -17.37 5.48
CA ASP A 220 -24.81 -16.90 6.06
C ASP A 220 -23.90 -16.17 5.05
N ALA A 221 -24.43 -15.77 3.88
CA ALA A 221 -23.64 -15.06 2.86
C ALA A 221 -23.39 -13.58 3.18
N GLY A 222 -24.09 -13.02 4.17
CA GLY A 222 -23.97 -11.61 4.58
C GLY A 222 -22.53 -11.20 4.94
N PRO A 223 -21.86 -11.89 5.88
CA PRO A 223 -20.45 -11.64 6.19
C PRO A 223 -19.53 -11.74 4.97
N LEU A 224 -19.72 -12.73 4.10
CA LEU A 224 -18.88 -12.91 2.91
C LEU A 224 -19.07 -11.76 1.90
N LEU A 225 -20.29 -11.26 1.73
CA LEU A 225 -20.55 -10.06 0.93
C LEU A 225 -19.74 -8.87 1.45
N PHE A 226 -19.72 -8.66 2.78
CA PHE A 226 -18.94 -7.58 3.37
C PHE A 226 -17.44 -7.78 3.23
N GLU A 227 -16.91 -9.01 3.33
CA GLU A 227 -15.50 -9.30 3.05
C GLU A 227 -15.13 -8.93 1.60
N MET A 228 -15.96 -9.35 0.64
CA MET A 228 -15.77 -9.01 -0.77
C MET A 228 -15.75 -7.50 -0.97
N LEU A 229 -16.74 -6.76 -0.43
CA LEU A 229 -16.81 -5.31 -0.57
C LEU A 229 -15.66 -4.59 0.15
N ALA A 230 -15.28 -5.04 1.35
CA ALA A 230 -14.16 -4.47 2.10
C ALA A 230 -12.83 -4.59 1.34
N ALA A 231 -12.65 -5.67 0.58
CA ALA A 231 -11.46 -5.87 -0.24
C ALA A 231 -11.29 -4.85 -1.38
N HIS A 232 -12.37 -4.16 -1.79
CA HIS A 232 -12.33 -3.08 -2.77
C HIS A 232 -12.08 -1.69 -2.16
N LEU A 233 -12.02 -1.58 -0.83
CA LEU A 233 -11.79 -0.31 -0.15
C LEU A 233 -10.29 -0.07 0.05
N PRO A 234 -9.80 1.19 -0.09
CA PRO A 234 -8.43 1.54 0.29
C PRO A 234 -8.15 1.30 1.78
N ASP A 235 -9.17 1.58 2.61
CA ASP A 235 -9.20 1.34 4.04
C ASP A 235 -10.36 0.37 4.31
N ASP A 236 -10.06 -0.90 4.51
CA ASP A 236 -11.06 -1.96 4.67
C ASP A 236 -12.01 -1.74 5.86
N TRP A 237 -11.52 -1.16 6.96
CA TRP A 237 -12.32 -0.84 8.15
C TRP A 237 -13.46 0.16 7.89
N ARG A 238 -13.45 0.89 6.77
CA ARG A 238 -14.59 1.74 6.37
C ARG A 238 -15.84 0.95 6.01
N ILE A 239 -15.73 -0.37 5.82
CA ILE A 239 -16.89 -1.25 5.65
C ILE A 239 -17.85 -1.18 6.84
N LEU A 240 -17.36 -0.83 8.04
CA LEU A 240 -18.18 -0.67 9.24
C LEU A 240 -19.35 0.30 9.04
N ARG A 241 -19.20 1.37 8.23
CA ARG A 241 -20.33 2.25 7.86
C ARG A 241 -21.44 1.52 7.13
N VAL A 242 -21.08 0.65 6.19
CA VAL A 242 -22.05 -0.12 5.38
C VAL A 242 -22.75 -1.12 6.27
N ILE A 243 -21.99 -1.87 7.07
CA ILE A 243 -22.55 -2.85 8.01
C ILE A 243 -23.49 -2.17 9.01
N SER A 244 -23.07 -1.03 9.58
CA SER A 244 -23.89 -0.23 10.49
C SER A 244 -25.21 0.20 9.85
N ALA A 245 -25.18 0.68 8.61
CA ALA A 245 -26.39 1.09 7.90
C ALA A 245 -27.32 -0.09 7.58
N VAL A 246 -26.75 -1.26 7.26
CA VAL A 246 -27.53 -2.48 7.04
C VAL A 246 -28.23 -2.94 8.31
N MET A 247 -27.54 -2.85 9.45
CA MET A 247 -28.05 -3.24 10.77
C MET A 247 -28.81 -2.12 11.51
N ASP A 248 -29.10 -1.00 10.85
CA ASP A 248 -29.78 0.17 11.43
C ASP A 248 -29.12 0.72 12.72
N ARG A 249 -27.80 0.98 12.63
CA ARG A 249 -26.96 1.52 13.71
C ARG A 249 -27.05 0.73 15.01
N PRO A 250 -26.56 -0.51 15.02
CA PRO A 250 -26.69 -1.36 16.18
C PRO A 250 -25.83 -0.88 17.35
N GLY A 251 -26.29 -1.20 18.55
CA GLY A 251 -25.50 -1.07 19.78
C GLY A 251 -24.36 -2.08 19.83
N ASP A 252 -23.29 -1.73 20.54
CA ASP A 252 -22.08 -2.56 20.61
C ASP A 252 -22.31 -3.97 21.15
N ARG A 253 -23.22 -4.17 22.11
CA ARG A 253 -23.58 -5.50 22.63
C ARG A 253 -24.23 -6.39 21.58
N PHE A 254 -25.13 -5.82 20.76
CA PHE A 254 -25.82 -6.58 19.72
C PHE A 254 -24.84 -6.98 18.62
N TRP A 255 -24.06 -6.02 18.12
CA TRP A 255 -23.09 -6.28 17.07
C TRP A 255 -22.03 -7.29 17.53
N ALA A 256 -21.49 -7.15 18.74
CA ALA A 256 -20.50 -8.09 19.26
C ALA A 256 -21.00 -9.55 19.36
N SER A 257 -22.32 -9.78 19.44
CA SER A 257 -22.93 -11.12 19.43
C SER A 257 -23.36 -11.64 18.06
N SER A 258 -23.20 -10.83 17.01
CA SER A 258 -23.60 -11.17 15.64
C SER A 258 -22.49 -11.88 14.85
N GLU A 259 -22.86 -12.49 13.73
CA GLU A 259 -21.93 -13.09 12.77
C GLU A 259 -20.95 -12.07 12.15
N VAL A 260 -21.32 -10.79 12.07
CA VAL A 260 -20.47 -9.71 11.56
C VAL A 260 -19.63 -9.05 12.66
N SER A 261 -19.57 -9.62 13.86
CA SER A 261 -18.69 -9.16 14.94
C SER A 261 -17.21 -9.20 14.56
N VAL A 262 -16.81 -10.13 13.69
CA VAL A 262 -15.43 -10.31 13.20
C VAL A 262 -14.83 -9.03 12.61
N PHE A 263 -15.63 -8.21 11.94
CA PHE A 263 -15.17 -6.93 11.38
C PHE A 263 -14.79 -5.93 12.47
N GLY A 264 -15.59 -5.85 13.54
CA GLY A 264 -15.28 -5.01 14.69
C GLY A 264 -14.05 -5.52 15.44
N GLU A 265 -13.98 -6.82 15.69
CA GLU A 265 -12.85 -7.46 16.38
C GLU A 265 -11.54 -7.28 15.61
N ARG A 266 -11.55 -7.40 14.28
CA ARG A 266 -10.36 -7.18 13.44
C ARG A 266 -9.84 -5.74 13.54
N VAL A 267 -10.74 -4.75 13.53
CA VAL A 267 -10.33 -3.35 13.70
C VAL A 267 -9.73 -3.10 15.09
N LEU A 268 -10.31 -3.69 16.14
CA LEU A 268 -9.74 -3.59 17.49
C LEU A 268 -8.36 -4.26 17.60
N ALA A 269 -8.18 -5.43 16.97
CA ALA A 269 -6.90 -6.12 16.92
C ALA A 269 -5.84 -5.30 16.15
N ASP A 270 -6.20 -4.65 15.05
CA ASP A 270 -5.28 -3.80 14.29
C ASP A 270 -4.91 -2.49 15.01
N ILE A 271 -5.86 -1.94 15.80
CA ILE A 271 -5.57 -0.85 16.75
C ILE A 271 -4.52 -1.30 17.78
N GLU A 272 -4.65 -2.50 18.33
CA GLU A 272 -3.68 -3.07 19.28
C GLU A 272 -2.29 -3.23 18.63
N LYS A 273 -2.20 -3.81 17.42
CA LYS A 273 -0.97 -3.90 16.64
C LYS A 273 -0.32 -2.53 16.41
N SER A 274 -1.12 -1.52 16.08
CA SER A 274 -0.65 -0.15 15.86
C SER A 274 -0.11 0.50 17.14
N ILE A 275 -0.76 0.27 18.28
CA ILE A 275 -0.26 0.74 19.60
C ILE A 275 1.09 0.10 19.92
N ASP A 276 1.23 -1.20 19.70
CA ASP A 276 2.47 -1.92 19.98
C ASP A 276 3.60 -1.50 19.05
N LEU A 277 3.29 -1.17 17.79
CA LEU A 277 4.25 -0.57 16.85
C LEU A 277 4.78 0.78 17.36
N VAL A 278 3.89 1.66 17.88
CA VAL A 278 4.31 2.95 18.46
C VAL A 278 5.13 2.75 19.73
N ARG A 279 4.78 1.78 20.58
CA ARG A 279 5.55 1.45 21.80
C ARG A 279 6.93 0.88 21.47
N GLY A 280 6.99 0.01 20.47
CA GLY A 280 8.20 -0.64 19.96
C GLY A 280 9.06 0.25 19.07
N PHE A 281 8.69 1.51 18.87
CA PHE A 281 9.47 2.47 18.08
C PHE A 281 10.92 2.55 18.61
N ASP A 282 11.84 2.15 17.75
CA ASP A 282 13.29 2.17 17.95
C ASP A 282 13.94 3.29 17.13
N ALA A 283 14.42 4.33 17.81
CA ALA A 283 15.07 5.47 17.18
C ALA A 283 16.40 5.10 16.47
N ASP A 284 17.06 4.00 16.85
CA ASP A 284 18.31 3.57 16.19
C ASP A 284 18.08 3.13 14.73
N LYS A 285 16.84 2.82 14.34
CA LYS A 285 16.46 2.47 12.95
C LYS A 285 16.26 3.68 12.04
N GLY A 286 16.38 4.90 12.58
CA GLY A 286 16.39 6.14 11.79
C GLY A 286 15.01 6.65 11.36
N GLU A 287 15.02 7.62 10.44
CA GLU A 287 13.85 8.42 10.06
C GLU A 287 12.64 7.58 9.61
N ALA A 288 12.87 6.58 8.76
CA ALA A 288 11.81 5.74 8.23
C ALA A 288 11.00 5.03 9.33
N GLU A 289 11.66 4.63 10.42
CA GLU A 289 11.00 4.02 11.57
C GLU A 289 10.13 5.02 12.33
N GLY A 290 10.62 6.26 12.51
CA GLY A 290 9.86 7.35 13.11
C GLY A 290 8.59 7.68 12.32
N ARG A 291 8.69 7.77 10.99
CA ARG A 291 7.53 7.97 10.11
C ARG A 291 6.56 6.80 10.15
N ARG A 292 7.06 5.56 10.15
CA ARG A 292 6.23 4.35 10.28
C ARG A 292 5.43 4.34 11.57
N ALA A 293 6.04 4.72 12.69
CA ALA A 293 5.35 4.86 13.98
C ALA A 293 4.28 5.96 13.95
N ALA A 294 4.56 7.11 13.31
CA ALA A 294 3.58 8.18 13.18
C ALA A 294 2.39 7.77 12.31
N LEU A 295 2.63 7.09 11.19
CA LEU A 295 1.57 6.54 10.33
C LEU A 295 0.68 5.54 11.07
N ALA A 296 1.26 4.69 11.94
CA ALA A 296 0.48 3.78 12.78
C ALA A 296 -0.44 4.55 13.76
N ALA A 297 0.05 5.64 14.37
CA ALA A 297 -0.76 6.48 15.24
C ALA A 297 -1.90 7.20 14.48
N GLN A 298 -1.63 7.64 13.24
CA GLN A 298 -2.65 8.25 12.37
C GLN A 298 -3.72 7.22 11.95
N LYS A 299 -3.31 6.04 11.48
CA LYS A 299 -4.19 4.92 11.12
C LYS A 299 -5.14 4.59 12.28
N MET A 300 -4.58 4.41 13.46
CA MET A 300 -5.35 4.12 14.67
C MET A 300 -6.37 5.23 15.00
N SER A 301 -5.97 6.51 14.86
CA SER A 301 -6.90 7.64 15.07
C SER A 301 -8.08 7.61 14.09
N GLN A 302 -7.84 7.23 12.84
CA GLN A 302 -8.89 7.10 11.82
C GLN A 302 -9.80 5.91 12.12
N GLN A 303 -9.24 4.76 12.50
CA GLN A 303 -9.99 3.56 12.87
C GLN A 303 -10.88 3.77 14.08
N ILE A 304 -10.37 4.39 15.15
CA ILE A 304 -11.17 4.74 16.32
C ILE A 304 -12.33 5.66 15.93
N THR A 305 -12.05 6.69 15.13
CA THR A 305 -13.10 7.62 14.65
C THR A 305 -14.17 6.88 13.86
N GLU A 306 -13.74 5.99 12.96
CA GLU A 306 -14.65 5.17 12.15
C GLU A 306 -15.53 4.27 13.00
N PHE A 307 -14.93 3.61 14.00
CA PHE A 307 -15.62 2.71 14.90
C PHE A 307 -16.69 3.45 15.73
N GLU A 308 -16.34 4.61 16.28
CA GLU A 308 -17.25 5.45 17.06
C GLU A 308 -18.39 6.04 16.23
N GLN A 309 -18.17 6.28 14.94
CA GLN A 309 -19.22 6.75 14.02
C GLN A 309 -20.13 5.62 13.54
N SER A 310 -19.62 4.39 13.51
CA SER A 310 -20.35 3.23 12.98
C SER A 310 -21.12 2.47 14.06
N VAL A 311 -20.67 2.48 15.30
CA VAL A 311 -21.28 1.70 16.39
C VAL A 311 -21.82 2.61 17.48
N ALA A 312 -23.05 2.35 17.95
CA ALA A 312 -23.54 2.98 19.18
C ALA A 312 -22.83 2.35 20.39
N LEU A 313 -21.68 2.93 20.77
CA LEU A 313 -20.85 2.44 21.85
C LEU A 313 -21.44 2.76 23.24
N HIS A 314 -21.45 1.75 24.10
CA HIS A 314 -21.79 1.92 25.51
C HIS A 314 -20.53 1.86 26.38
N ARG A 315 -20.43 2.71 27.40
CA ARG A 315 -19.25 2.78 28.29
C ARG A 315 -18.91 1.43 28.92
N ASP A 316 -19.92 0.65 29.28
CA ASP A 316 -19.78 -0.68 29.90
C ASP A 316 -19.97 -1.83 28.90
N GLY A 317 -20.01 -1.52 27.61
CA GLY A 317 -20.11 -2.51 26.54
C GLY A 317 -18.79 -3.24 26.28
N PRO A 318 -18.83 -4.32 25.46
CA PRO A 318 -17.65 -5.10 25.11
C PRO A 318 -16.62 -4.27 24.34
N TRP A 319 -17.07 -3.39 23.45
CA TRP A 319 -16.18 -2.57 22.62
C TRP A 319 -15.94 -1.18 23.19
N GLY A 320 -16.93 -0.53 23.82
CA GLY A 320 -16.74 0.79 24.41
C GLY A 320 -15.61 0.84 25.45
N ARG A 321 -15.49 -0.19 26.32
CA ARG A 321 -14.37 -0.31 27.27
C ARG A 321 -13.01 -0.46 26.59
N ARG A 322 -12.95 -1.24 25.50
CA ARG A 322 -11.71 -1.47 24.74
C ARG A 322 -11.27 -0.19 24.02
N ILE A 323 -12.18 0.49 23.33
CA ILE A 323 -11.89 1.78 22.67
C ILE A 323 -11.37 2.81 23.68
N ALA A 324 -12.01 2.94 24.85
CA ALA A 324 -11.51 3.85 25.90
C ALA A 324 -10.10 3.48 26.37
N LYS A 325 -9.81 2.18 26.55
CA LYS A 325 -8.48 1.68 26.89
C LYS A 325 -7.45 1.97 25.79
N HIS A 326 -7.81 1.79 24.52
CA HIS A 326 -6.92 2.05 23.38
C HIS A 326 -6.59 3.55 23.26
N LYS A 327 -7.59 4.44 23.41
CA LYS A 327 -7.38 5.89 23.44
C LYS A 327 -6.40 6.34 24.52
N LEU A 328 -6.49 5.76 25.71
CA LEU A 328 -5.53 6.04 26.78
C LEU A 328 -4.13 5.47 26.45
N ALA A 329 -4.07 4.23 25.97
CA ALA A 329 -2.83 3.53 25.69
C ALA A 329 -1.99 4.21 24.60
N ILE A 330 -2.62 4.67 23.52
CA ILE A 330 -1.92 5.40 22.46
C ILE A 330 -1.43 6.78 22.93
N ALA A 331 -2.25 7.51 23.70
CA ALA A 331 -1.83 8.81 24.22
C ALA A 331 -0.58 8.66 25.09
N GLN A 332 -0.57 7.68 25.99
CA GLN A 332 0.60 7.35 26.80
C GLN A 332 1.81 6.90 25.97
N ALA A 333 1.60 6.06 24.94
CA ALA A 333 2.68 5.59 24.07
C ALA A 333 3.32 6.76 23.30
N VAL A 334 2.50 7.62 22.69
CA VAL A 334 2.96 8.81 21.94
C VAL A 334 3.68 9.78 22.88
N GLU A 335 3.10 10.11 24.03
CA GLU A 335 3.74 10.99 25.01
C GLU A 335 5.08 10.45 25.52
N SER A 336 5.16 9.13 25.79
CA SER A 336 6.41 8.48 26.17
C SER A 336 7.51 8.69 25.12
N ARG A 337 7.18 8.56 23.82
CA ARG A 337 8.15 8.78 22.74
C ARG A 337 8.54 10.25 22.62
N MET A 338 7.58 11.18 22.72
CA MET A 338 7.87 12.62 22.65
C MET A 338 8.75 13.11 23.82
N ASN A 339 8.53 12.59 25.02
CA ASN A 339 9.28 12.98 26.22
C ASN A 339 10.78 12.60 26.14
N VAL A 340 11.16 11.69 25.26
CA VAL A 340 12.57 11.33 25.01
C VAL A 340 13.28 12.36 24.13
N ALA A 341 12.55 13.17 23.35
CA ALA A 341 13.13 14.11 22.38
C ALA A 341 14.08 15.13 23.01
N GLU A 342 13.76 15.66 24.19
CA GLU A 342 14.62 16.63 24.88
C GLU A 342 15.97 16.01 25.27
N LYS A 343 15.95 14.77 25.77
CA LYS A 343 17.18 14.03 26.12
C LYS A 343 18.05 13.75 24.90
N GLU A 344 17.45 13.28 23.81
CA GLU A 344 18.18 12.96 22.58
C GLU A 344 18.72 14.21 21.89
N LEU A 345 18.00 15.34 21.97
CA LEU A 345 18.50 16.63 21.49
C LEU A 345 19.74 17.07 22.27
N LEU A 346 19.75 16.90 23.59
CA LEU A 346 20.90 17.23 24.43
C LEU A 346 22.11 16.34 24.19
N ALA A 347 21.89 15.05 23.88
CA ALA A 347 22.97 14.17 23.46
C ALA A 347 23.56 14.65 22.13
N THR A 348 22.69 14.89 21.15
CA THR A 348 23.08 15.24 19.77
C THR A 348 23.74 16.61 19.66
N LEU A 349 23.32 17.58 20.48
CA LEU A 349 23.83 18.94 20.51
C LEU A 349 24.50 19.24 21.87
N PRO A 350 25.73 18.73 22.10
CA PRO A 350 26.37 18.77 23.40
C PRO A 350 26.79 20.19 23.80
N LEU A 351 26.70 20.46 25.11
CA LEU A 351 27.20 21.69 25.74
C LEU A 351 28.33 21.39 26.73
N ARG A 352 29.25 22.34 26.88
CA ARG A 352 30.19 22.42 28.01
C ARG A 352 29.74 23.50 29.01
N PRO A 353 29.85 23.25 30.33
CA PRO A 353 29.47 24.23 31.36
C PRO A 353 30.43 25.44 31.34
N ILE A 354 29.89 26.66 31.54
CA ILE A 354 30.67 27.91 31.56
C ILE A 354 31.39 28.11 32.92
N SER A 355 30.94 27.46 34.00
CA SER A 355 31.57 27.53 35.33
C SER A 355 31.31 26.26 36.15
N ILE A 356 32.30 25.85 36.95
CA ILE A 356 32.24 24.70 37.89
C ILE A 356 31.20 24.93 39.00
N LEU A 357 30.86 26.19 39.31
CA LEU A 357 29.86 26.58 40.32
C LEU A 357 28.43 26.73 39.77
N GLY A 358 28.25 26.72 38.45
CA GLY A 358 26.93 26.68 37.84
C GLY A 358 26.42 25.25 37.85
N GLY A 359 25.50 24.90 38.75
CA GLY A 359 24.93 23.55 38.85
C GLY A 359 24.26 23.05 37.56
N LYS A 360 23.50 21.96 37.63
CA LYS A 360 22.84 21.26 36.49
C LYS A 360 22.03 22.14 35.51
N ASN A 361 21.79 23.41 35.82
CA ASN A 361 21.04 24.39 35.02
C ASN A 361 21.88 25.59 34.52
N GLY A 362 23.21 25.57 34.65
CA GLY A 362 24.07 26.66 34.16
C GLY A 362 23.99 26.83 32.64
N LYS A 363 24.04 28.07 32.16
CA LYS A 363 24.25 28.34 30.72
C LYS A 363 25.54 27.62 30.30
N GLY A 364 25.43 26.71 29.33
CA GLY A 364 26.58 26.04 28.72
C GLY A 364 26.82 26.61 27.33
N VAL A 365 28.06 26.53 26.84
CA VAL A 365 28.38 26.87 25.44
C VAL A 365 28.52 25.59 24.61
N PRO A 366 28.28 25.63 23.29
CA PRO A 366 28.44 24.47 22.41
C PRO A 366 29.79 23.78 22.59
N LEU A 367 29.78 22.45 22.71
CA LEU A 367 31.00 21.64 22.72
C LEU A 367 31.39 21.30 21.28
N LEU A 368 32.35 22.04 20.73
CA LEU A 368 32.78 21.93 19.33
C LEU A 368 34.18 21.30 19.23
N ALA A 369 34.38 20.19 19.95
CA ALA A 369 35.66 19.49 20.04
C ALA A 369 35.78 18.29 19.09
N ALA A 370 34.66 17.74 18.63
CA ALA A 370 34.59 16.60 17.74
C ALA A 370 33.45 16.80 16.73
N GLU A 371 33.46 16.03 15.65
CA GLU A 371 32.38 16.04 14.68
C GLU A 371 31.06 15.51 15.30
N PRO A 372 29.88 15.93 14.79
CA PRO A 372 28.61 15.41 15.26
C PRO A 372 28.51 13.89 15.13
N ASP A 373 28.03 13.22 16.17
CA ASP A 373 27.81 11.77 16.16
C ASP A 373 26.64 11.43 15.23
N GLU A 374 26.94 10.74 14.13
CA GLU A 374 25.93 10.31 13.15
C GLU A 374 24.83 9.45 13.76
N ARG A 375 25.15 8.59 14.74
CA ARG A 375 24.14 7.73 15.38
C ARG A 375 23.15 8.57 16.17
N GLN A 376 23.63 9.56 16.92
CA GLN A 376 22.78 10.46 17.69
C GLN A 376 21.93 11.35 16.77
N ALA A 377 22.53 11.85 15.68
CA ALA A 377 21.82 12.58 14.64
C ALA A 377 20.68 11.74 14.01
N ARG A 378 20.95 10.47 13.68
CA ARG A 378 19.92 9.55 13.14
C ARG A 378 18.79 9.30 14.13
N ARG A 379 19.10 9.07 15.42
CA ARG A 379 18.11 8.88 16.49
C ARG A 379 17.23 10.11 16.67
N MET A 380 17.83 11.30 16.74
CA MET A 380 17.09 12.54 16.89
C MET A 380 16.19 12.80 15.68
N THR A 381 16.70 12.54 14.46
CA THR A 381 15.92 12.66 13.22
C THR A 381 14.70 11.73 13.24
N ALA A 382 14.85 10.48 13.70
CA ALA A 382 13.74 9.55 13.85
C ALA A 382 12.65 10.09 14.78
N ILE A 383 13.03 10.65 15.93
CA ILE A 383 12.08 11.20 16.90
C ILE A 383 11.41 12.47 16.37
N LEU A 384 12.16 13.35 15.70
CA LEU A 384 11.60 14.57 15.11
C LEU A 384 10.64 14.27 13.95
N ALA A 385 10.97 13.30 13.10
CA ALA A 385 10.08 12.83 12.04
C ALA A 385 8.77 12.29 12.64
N PHE A 386 8.85 11.50 13.72
CA PHE A 386 7.67 11.05 14.45
C PHE A 386 6.83 12.23 14.98
N VAL A 387 7.43 13.18 15.69
CA VAL A 387 6.74 14.35 16.28
C VAL A 387 6.12 15.26 15.20
N ALA A 388 6.79 15.42 14.05
CA ALA A 388 6.31 16.17 12.92
C ALA A 388 5.06 15.50 12.32
N ASP A 389 5.14 14.22 12.01
CA ASP A 389 4.10 13.51 11.26
C ASP A 389 2.85 13.23 12.12
N ILE A 390 2.95 13.05 13.45
CA ILE A 390 1.76 12.91 14.31
C ILE A 390 0.89 14.18 14.40
N ARG A 391 1.32 15.31 13.80
CA ARG A 391 0.55 16.57 13.77
C ARG A 391 -0.88 16.35 13.26
N ALA A 392 -1.07 15.50 12.26
CA ALA A 392 -2.36 15.28 11.60
C ALA A 392 -3.44 14.74 12.55
N CYS A 393 -3.06 13.94 13.56
CA CYS A 393 -3.99 13.30 14.50
C CYS A 393 -3.91 13.86 15.93
N ALA A 394 -2.92 14.70 16.25
CA ALA A 394 -2.65 15.16 17.61
C ALA A 394 -3.81 15.93 18.28
N ALA A 395 -4.55 16.75 17.51
CA ALA A 395 -5.64 17.56 18.04
C ALA A 395 -6.80 16.71 18.59
N HIS A 396 -7.07 15.56 17.97
CA HIS A 396 -8.23 14.71 18.27
C HIS A 396 -7.88 13.50 19.15
N SER A 397 -6.59 13.29 19.44
CA SER A 397 -6.08 12.07 20.09
C SER A 397 -5.56 12.31 21.52
N GLY A 398 -5.80 13.48 22.11
CA GLY A 398 -5.53 13.75 23.53
C GLY A 398 -4.08 14.11 23.90
N TYR A 399 -3.13 14.06 22.96
CA TYR A 399 -1.71 14.41 23.19
C TYR A 399 -1.26 15.71 22.50
N GLY A 400 -2.20 16.50 21.95
CA GLY A 400 -1.91 17.76 21.26
C GLY A 400 -1.17 18.78 22.14
N ALA A 401 -1.61 18.98 23.38
CA ALA A 401 -0.96 19.90 24.33
C ALA A 401 0.46 19.46 24.68
N SER A 402 0.67 18.16 24.88
CA SER A 402 1.99 17.57 25.15
C SER A 402 2.94 17.79 23.97
N ARG A 403 2.47 17.58 22.74
CA ARG A 403 3.21 17.86 21.51
C ARG A 403 3.64 19.33 21.42
N THR A 404 2.73 20.26 21.65
CA THR A 404 3.05 21.70 21.63
C THR A 404 4.15 22.05 22.63
N LYS A 405 4.01 21.58 23.87
CA LYS A 405 5.01 21.80 24.94
C LYS A 405 6.38 21.22 24.60
N VAL A 406 6.43 20.04 23.99
CA VAL A 406 7.69 19.42 23.54
C VAL A 406 8.31 20.26 22.43
N LEU A 407 7.54 20.69 21.43
CA LEU A 407 8.06 21.53 20.35
C LEU A 407 8.56 22.90 20.84
N GLU A 408 7.86 23.56 21.76
CA GLU A 408 8.31 24.83 22.36
C GLU A 408 9.68 24.67 23.03
N LYS A 409 9.86 23.60 23.82
CA LYS A 409 11.14 23.29 24.47
C LYS A 409 12.25 23.02 23.47
N LEU A 410 12.00 22.15 22.47
CA LEU A 410 12.98 21.81 21.45
C LEU A 410 13.38 23.05 20.64
N ASN A 411 12.41 23.86 20.25
CA ASN A 411 12.62 25.08 19.47
C ASN A 411 13.41 26.14 20.26
N GLY A 412 13.05 26.39 21.52
CA GLY A 412 13.81 27.32 22.36
C GLY A 412 15.26 26.87 22.56
N ARG A 413 15.49 25.55 22.65
CA ARG A 413 16.83 24.98 22.75
C ARG A 413 17.63 25.09 21.46
N LEU A 414 17.01 24.79 20.32
CA LEU A 414 17.62 24.91 19.00
C LEU A 414 17.99 26.36 18.69
N ASP A 415 17.09 27.32 18.95
CA ASP A 415 17.35 28.74 18.73
C ASP A 415 18.56 29.20 19.55
N GLN A 416 18.60 28.88 20.85
CA GLN A 416 19.73 29.23 21.71
C GLN A 416 21.04 28.62 21.20
N TYR A 417 21.02 27.33 20.84
CA TYR A 417 22.22 26.63 20.36
C TYR A 417 22.74 27.22 19.03
N ILE A 418 21.82 27.57 18.12
CA ILE A 418 22.16 28.21 16.83
C ILE A 418 22.80 29.58 17.07
N GLU A 419 22.23 30.42 17.96
CA GLU A 419 22.82 31.72 18.27
C GLU A 419 24.23 31.58 18.88
N ASP A 420 24.43 30.62 19.77
CA ASP A 420 25.72 30.37 20.40
C ASP A 420 26.76 29.90 19.37
N ILE A 421 26.39 29.02 18.43
CA ILE A 421 27.29 28.61 17.34
C ILE A 421 27.60 29.76 16.40
N LEU A 422 26.60 30.57 16.02
CA LEU A 422 26.82 31.74 15.17
C LEU A 422 27.75 32.77 15.82
N TYR A 423 27.74 32.88 17.16
CA TYR A 423 28.71 33.67 17.90
C TYR A 423 30.13 33.11 17.73
N VAL A 424 30.34 31.80 17.97
CA VAL A 424 31.65 31.14 17.80
C VAL A 424 32.18 31.30 16.37
N VAL A 425 31.33 31.15 15.35
CA VAL A 425 31.72 31.33 13.95
C VAL A 425 32.21 32.76 13.68
N ARG A 426 31.49 33.77 14.20
CA ARG A 426 31.83 35.20 14.01
C ARG A 426 33.10 35.61 14.75
N THR A 427 33.27 35.21 16.00
CA THR A 427 34.40 35.65 16.83
C THR A 427 35.63 34.75 16.71
N GLY A 428 35.45 33.50 16.29
CA GLY A 428 36.49 32.47 16.37
C GLY A 428 36.78 31.99 17.80
N GLU A 429 36.07 32.51 18.80
CA GLU A 429 36.26 32.13 20.19
C GLU A 429 35.36 30.95 20.56
N GLY A 430 35.95 29.85 21.00
CA GLY A 430 35.22 28.75 21.62
C GLY A 430 35.05 27.46 20.82
N GLY A 431 35.70 27.32 19.65
CA GLY A 431 35.73 26.06 18.91
C GLY A 431 36.26 26.17 17.48
N ASP A 432 36.36 25.03 16.80
CA ASP A 432 36.70 24.95 15.37
C ASP A 432 35.49 25.39 14.51
N ARG A 433 35.71 26.33 13.58
CA ARG A 433 34.69 26.87 12.68
C ARG A 433 34.12 25.82 11.72
N ALA A 434 34.93 24.87 11.25
CA ALA A 434 34.47 23.79 10.38
C ALA A 434 33.53 22.83 11.12
N ILE A 435 33.84 22.53 12.39
CA ILE A 435 32.97 21.72 13.26
C ILE A 435 31.70 22.50 13.60
N ALA A 436 31.82 23.79 13.90
CA ALA A 436 30.69 24.69 14.14
C ALA A 436 29.68 24.68 12.99
N GLN A 437 30.16 24.73 11.74
CA GLN A 437 29.33 24.66 10.54
C GLN A 437 28.52 23.36 10.48
N ARG A 438 29.16 22.21 10.75
CA ARG A 438 28.46 20.90 10.71
C ARG A 438 27.36 20.80 11.76
N TYR A 439 27.60 21.29 12.98
CA TYR A 439 26.57 21.34 14.01
C TYR A 439 25.44 22.31 13.66
N LEU A 440 25.74 23.42 12.97
CA LEU A 440 24.72 24.34 12.50
C LEU A 440 23.83 23.71 11.42
N ASP A 441 24.42 23.03 10.44
CA ASP A 441 23.67 22.34 9.39
C ASP A 441 22.76 21.25 9.99
N LEU A 442 23.26 20.53 11.01
CA LEU A 442 22.48 19.57 11.77
C LEU A 442 21.30 20.22 12.52
N ALA A 443 21.55 21.31 13.25
CA ALA A 443 20.50 22.04 13.96
C ALA A 443 19.45 22.65 13.00
N ALA A 444 19.87 23.15 11.84
CA ALA A 444 18.97 23.61 10.78
C ALA A 444 18.12 22.45 10.23
N GLY A 445 18.70 21.27 10.03
CA GLY A 445 17.96 20.06 9.69
C GLY A 445 16.88 19.71 10.72
N PHE A 446 17.16 19.87 12.02
CA PHE A 446 16.17 19.65 13.08
C PHE A 446 15.04 20.68 13.08
N ILE A 447 15.35 21.95 12.77
CA ILE A 447 14.34 23.02 12.62
C ILE A 447 13.35 22.71 11.49
N ALA A 448 13.79 22.06 10.40
CA ALA A 448 12.89 21.70 9.31
C ALA A 448 11.74 20.79 9.77
N TYR A 449 12.01 19.88 10.72
CA TYR A 449 10.99 19.00 11.31
C TYR A 449 10.12 19.70 12.37
N SER A 450 10.73 20.52 13.23
CA SER A 450 10.03 21.12 14.37
C SER A 450 9.20 22.36 13.99
N ARG A 451 9.56 23.04 12.90
CA ARG A 451 8.88 24.22 12.35
C ARG A 451 8.50 24.00 10.88
N ASP A 452 9.45 24.22 9.98
CA ASP A 452 9.29 24.16 8.53
C ASP A 452 10.65 24.36 7.81
N GLU A 453 10.72 23.95 6.54
CA GLU A 453 11.93 24.06 5.72
C GLU A 453 12.38 25.51 5.48
N LYS A 454 11.46 26.48 5.38
CA LYS A 454 11.84 27.88 5.14
C LYS A 454 12.59 28.47 6.33
N THR A 455 12.15 28.14 7.54
CA THR A 455 12.88 28.54 8.76
C THR A 455 14.27 27.91 8.81
N ALA A 456 14.41 26.65 8.40
CA ALA A 456 15.71 26.00 8.29
C ALA A 456 16.63 26.68 7.27
N GLU A 457 16.11 27.04 6.09
CA GLU A 457 16.86 27.78 5.06
C GLU A 457 17.35 29.15 5.56
N ILE A 458 16.55 29.87 6.36
CA ILE A 458 16.97 31.13 6.98
C ILE A 458 18.18 30.91 7.89
N VAL A 459 18.17 29.84 8.71
CA VAL A 459 19.32 29.48 9.57
C VAL A 459 20.56 29.19 8.73
N ARG A 460 20.44 28.37 7.67
CA ARG A 460 21.56 28.05 6.77
C ARG A 460 22.12 29.31 6.09
N ARG A 461 21.25 30.24 5.66
CA ARG A 461 21.65 31.54 5.09
C ARG A 461 22.41 32.41 6.10
N ARG A 462 21.92 32.49 7.35
CA ARG A 462 22.60 33.24 8.42
C ARG A 462 23.99 32.69 8.72
N ALA A 463 24.15 31.37 8.66
CA ALA A 463 25.44 30.72 8.82
C ALA A 463 26.40 31.01 7.67
N ALA A 464 25.94 30.89 6.43
CA ALA A 464 26.73 31.22 5.25
C ALA A 464 27.24 32.68 5.30
N ALA A 465 26.38 33.62 5.73
CA ALA A 465 26.76 35.02 5.92
C ALA A 465 27.78 35.20 7.05
N ALA A 466 27.61 34.52 8.18
CA ALA A 466 28.55 34.57 9.30
C ALA A 466 29.93 34.00 8.92
N MET A 467 29.96 32.92 8.13
CA MET A 467 31.20 32.32 7.61
C MET A 467 31.90 33.25 6.61
N ALA A 468 31.14 33.86 5.69
CA ALA A 468 31.68 34.79 4.71
C ALA A 468 32.27 36.07 5.36
N ALA A 469 31.68 36.53 6.47
CA ALA A 469 32.19 37.68 7.21
C ALA A 469 33.42 37.36 8.09
N ALA A 470 33.70 36.07 8.32
CA ALA A 470 34.79 35.60 9.16
C ALA A 470 36.01 35.09 8.35
N ALA A 471 35.86 34.97 7.03
CA ALA A 471 36.91 34.70 6.05
C ALA A 471 37.57 36.00 5.59
#